data_AF-A0A1V5YRE2-F1
#
_entry.id   AF-A0A1V5YRE2-F1
#
_cell.length_a   1.000
_cell.length_b   1.000
_cell.length_c   1.000
_cell.angle_alpha   90.00
_cell.angle_beta   90.00
_cell.angle_gamma   90.00
#
_symmetry.space_group_name_H-M   'P 1'
#
loop_
_entity.id
_entity.type
_entity.pdbx_description
1 polymer ?
#
loop_
_entity_poly.entity_id
_entity_poly.type
_entity_poly.pdbx_seq_one_letter_code
_entity_poly.pdbx_strand_id
1 'polypeptide(L)'
;MAPDVENISATTGMDVAAFPEPTQSGSKYVLSGQYMKAGENFGNQELWSPLFYIQRNESVDFLATYTADGEKGSVAIVTLPEGWTSLYMADPEITPALLSTIVQLLEQPIYPNPEEGIFYDAFFAREPLIALHASRPGKRSLFLGRFCDVEDQLDPNIGWFGKETILMSLGTGETRLLSLGE
;
A
#
# COMPACT_ATOMS: atom_id res chain seq x y z
N MET A 1 -21.47 -20.20 -12.83
CA MET A 1 -20.98 -20.45 -11.46
C MET A 1 -21.43 -19.27 -10.63
N ALA A 2 -22.18 -19.50 -9.55
CA ALA A 2 -22.39 -18.44 -8.59
C ALA A 2 -21.01 -18.01 -8.05
N PRO A 3 -20.75 -16.71 -7.85
CA PRO A 3 -19.51 -16.28 -7.22
C PRO A 3 -19.37 -16.95 -5.86
N ASP A 4 -18.18 -17.47 -5.57
CA ASP A 4 -17.93 -18.29 -4.39
C ASP A 4 -17.71 -17.44 -3.14
N VAL A 5 -18.75 -16.71 -2.79
CA VAL A 5 -18.83 -15.84 -1.61
C VAL A 5 -18.51 -16.63 -0.34
N GLU A 6 -19.03 -17.87 -0.24
CA GLU A 6 -18.80 -18.76 0.90
C GLU A 6 -17.31 -19.03 1.11
N ASN A 7 -16.54 -19.31 0.04
CA ASN A 7 -15.11 -19.52 0.15
C ASN A 7 -14.33 -18.25 0.49
N ILE A 8 -14.74 -17.08 -0.02
CA ILE A 8 -14.11 -15.81 0.36
C ILE A 8 -14.33 -15.55 1.85
N SER A 9 -15.57 -15.71 2.33
CA SER A 9 -15.90 -15.54 3.74
C SER A 9 -15.17 -16.52 4.65
N ALA A 10 -15.14 -17.80 4.28
CA ALA A 10 -14.41 -18.82 5.04
C ALA A 10 -12.90 -18.55 5.11
N THR A 11 -12.30 -18.01 4.03
CA THR A 11 -10.86 -17.73 3.96
C THR A 11 -10.49 -16.47 4.75
N THR A 12 -11.31 -15.43 4.65
CA THR A 12 -11.01 -14.12 5.24
C THR A 12 -11.50 -13.98 6.67
N GLY A 13 -12.48 -14.80 7.08
CA GLY A 13 -13.21 -14.63 8.35
C GLY A 13 -14.15 -13.42 8.34
N MET A 14 -14.43 -12.83 7.18
CA MET A 14 -15.35 -11.70 7.02
C MET A 14 -16.67 -12.17 6.39
N ASP A 15 -17.78 -11.52 6.76
CA ASP A 15 -19.05 -11.72 6.08
C ASP A 15 -19.03 -10.95 4.74
N VAL A 16 -18.94 -11.69 3.64
CA VAL A 16 -18.83 -11.16 2.28
C VAL A 16 -20.12 -11.48 1.56
N ALA A 17 -20.54 -10.58 0.68
CA ALA A 17 -21.67 -10.80 -0.20
C ALA A 17 -21.37 -10.24 -1.59
N ALA A 18 -22.15 -10.66 -2.59
CA ALA A 18 -22.10 -10.08 -3.92
C ALA A 18 -23.27 -9.09 -4.10
N PHE A 19 -23.05 -8.01 -4.83
CA PHE A 19 -24.15 -7.16 -5.29
C PHE A 19 -25.06 -7.97 -6.23
N PRO A 20 -26.39 -7.83 -6.13
CA PRO A 20 -27.32 -8.62 -6.94
C PRO A 20 -27.35 -8.18 -8.41
N GLU A 21 -27.00 -6.93 -8.67
CA GLU A 21 -27.03 -6.31 -10.00
C GLU A 21 -25.63 -5.73 -10.33
N PRO A 22 -25.32 -5.52 -11.62
CA PRO A 22 -24.11 -4.79 -12.02
C PRO A 22 -24.01 -3.47 -11.25
N THR A 23 -22.91 -3.29 -10.52
CA THR A 23 -22.73 -2.17 -9.59
C THR A 23 -21.44 -1.43 -9.90
N GLN A 24 -21.46 -0.12 -9.70
CA GLN A 24 -20.30 0.73 -9.91
C GLN A 24 -19.26 0.49 -8.80
N SER A 25 -18.03 0.15 -9.19
CA SER A 25 -16.87 0.13 -8.30
C SER A 25 -16.42 1.55 -7.94
N GLY A 26 -15.30 1.66 -7.24
CA GLY A 26 -14.82 2.93 -6.72
C GLY A 26 -15.22 3.08 -5.26
N SER A 27 -14.26 3.54 -4.50
CA SER A 27 -14.27 3.44 -3.05
C SER A 27 -13.79 4.73 -2.42
N LYS A 28 -14.19 4.92 -1.16
CA LYS A 28 -13.84 6.07 -0.34
C LYS A 28 -13.16 5.57 0.93
N TYR A 29 -11.94 6.04 1.15
CA TYR A 29 -11.17 5.70 2.34
C TYR A 29 -11.78 6.32 3.60
N VAL A 30 -11.76 5.60 4.73
CA VAL A 30 -12.47 6.06 5.95
C VAL A 30 -11.56 6.51 7.09
N LEU A 31 -10.30 6.10 7.13
CA LEU A 31 -9.37 6.48 8.19
C LEU A 31 -8.57 7.74 7.81
N SER A 32 -7.95 8.38 8.79
CA SER A 32 -7.00 9.47 8.55
C SER A 32 -5.58 8.93 8.63
N GLY A 33 -4.93 8.75 7.48
CA GLY A 33 -3.54 8.26 7.39
C GLY A 33 -2.59 9.28 6.77
N GLN A 34 -1.32 8.88 6.65
CA GLN A 34 -0.29 9.69 5.99
C GLN A 34 -0.40 9.64 4.46
N TYR A 35 -0.63 8.46 3.88
CA TYR A 35 -0.70 8.28 2.42
C TYR A 35 -2.10 8.48 1.84
N MET A 36 -3.15 8.24 2.64
CA MET A 36 -4.55 8.48 2.25
C MET A 36 -5.29 9.22 3.35
N LYS A 37 -6.15 10.16 2.95
CA LYS A 37 -6.98 10.94 3.88
C LYS A 37 -8.40 10.39 3.97
N ALA A 38 -9.05 10.60 5.11
CA ALA A 38 -10.44 10.24 5.28
C ALA A 38 -11.30 10.99 4.24
N GLY A 39 -12.16 10.25 3.53
CA GLY A 39 -12.99 10.78 2.45
C GLY A 39 -12.31 10.84 1.09
N GLU A 40 -11.04 10.45 0.97
CA GLU A 40 -10.34 10.36 -0.32
C GLU A 40 -10.88 9.20 -1.15
N ASN A 41 -11.20 9.48 -2.42
CA ASN A 41 -11.72 8.48 -3.34
C ASN A 41 -10.57 7.76 -4.06
N PHE A 42 -10.74 6.48 -4.32
CA PHE A 42 -9.85 5.66 -5.14
C PHE A 42 -10.64 4.63 -5.96
N GLY A 43 -9.97 4.03 -6.93
CA GLY A 43 -10.56 3.07 -7.84
C GLY A 43 -11.38 3.72 -8.94
N ASN A 44 -11.43 3.05 -10.08
CA ASN A 44 -12.22 3.46 -11.23
C ASN A 44 -13.70 3.18 -10.96
N GLN A 45 -14.56 4.08 -11.45
CA GLN A 45 -16.00 3.96 -11.29
C GLN A 45 -16.64 3.16 -12.42
N GLU A 46 -16.14 1.94 -12.63
CA GLU A 46 -16.57 1.01 -13.68
C GLU A 46 -17.71 0.11 -13.19
N LEU A 47 -18.52 -0.42 -14.10
CA LEU A 47 -19.57 -1.37 -13.77
C LEU A 47 -19.00 -2.80 -13.69
N TRP A 48 -19.19 -3.45 -12.55
CA TRP A 48 -18.74 -4.82 -12.30
C TRP A 48 -19.90 -5.76 -12.01
N SER A 49 -19.78 -7.01 -12.48
CA SER A 49 -20.70 -8.09 -12.16
C SER A 49 -19.96 -9.44 -12.24
N PRO A 50 -19.75 -10.15 -11.11
CA PRO A 50 -20.09 -9.73 -9.75
C PRO A 50 -19.15 -8.64 -9.23
N LEU A 51 -19.68 -7.76 -8.38
CA LEU A 51 -18.91 -6.95 -7.45
C LEU A 51 -19.18 -7.48 -6.04
N PHE A 52 -18.16 -7.62 -5.21
CA PHE A 52 -18.29 -8.12 -3.84
C PHE A 52 -18.34 -6.95 -2.86
N TYR A 53 -18.75 -7.22 -1.62
CA TYR A 53 -18.64 -6.27 -0.52
C TYR A 53 -18.56 -6.98 0.81
N ILE A 54 -18.01 -6.29 1.80
CA ILE A 54 -17.95 -6.74 3.19
C ILE A 54 -19.13 -6.15 3.96
N GLN A 55 -19.85 -7.00 4.68
CA GLN A 55 -20.93 -6.61 5.60
C GLN A 55 -20.32 -6.04 6.89
N ARG A 56 -20.94 -4.99 7.42
CA ARG A 56 -20.52 -4.41 8.69
C ARG A 56 -20.91 -5.33 9.85
N ASN A 57 -19.96 -5.60 10.74
CA ASN A 57 -20.20 -6.28 12.01
C ASN A 57 -19.27 -5.71 13.09
N GLU A 58 -19.38 -6.20 14.32
CA GLU A 58 -18.64 -5.67 15.48
C GLU A 58 -17.12 -6.00 15.45
N SER A 59 -16.71 -7.00 14.67
CA SER A 59 -15.33 -7.50 14.63
C SER A 59 -14.51 -7.00 13.43
N VAL A 60 -15.16 -6.37 12.45
CA VAL A 60 -14.53 -5.97 11.19
C VAL A 60 -14.35 -4.47 11.14
N ASP A 61 -13.10 -4.04 10.94
CA ASP A 61 -12.75 -2.65 10.76
C ASP A 61 -12.70 -2.32 9.27
N PHE A 62 -13.55 -1.40 8.82
CA PHE A 62 -13.51 -0.90 7.45
C PHE A 62 -12.35 0.07 7.28
N LEU A 63 -11.58 -0.15 6.21
CA LEU A 63 -10.59 0.80 5.71
C LEU A 63 -11.18 1.65 4.57
N ALA A 64 -12.12 1.09 3.82
CA ALA A 64 -12.85 1.80 2.77
C ALA A 64 -14.28 1.28 2.59
N THR A 65 -15.15 2.14 2.07
CA THR A 65 -16.53 1.82 1.68
C THR A 65 -16.76 2.17 0.22
N TYR A 66 -17.66 1.47 -0.47
CA TYR A 66 -18.01 1.84 -1.85
C TYR A 66 -18.60 3.25 -1.92
N THR A 67 -18.29 3.99 -2.99
CA THR A 67 -18.90 5.32 -3.21
C THR A 67 -20.39 5.23 -3.56
N ALA A 68 -20.80 4.11 -4.20
CA ALA A 68 -22.19 3.86 -4.55
C ALA A 68 -23.08 3.49 -3.35
N ASP A 69 -22.49 2.94 -2.28
CA ASP A 69 -23.20 2.51 -1.07
C ASP A 69 -22.25 2.55 0.14
N GLY A 70 -22.40 3.59 0.97
CA GLY A 70 -21.51 3.87 2.10
C GLY A 70 -21.63 2.89 3.28
N GLU A 71 -22.65 2.02 3.29
CA GLU A 71 -22.78 0.97 4.31
C GLU A 71 -22.03 -0.31 3.92
N LYS A 72 -21.59 -0.43 2.67
CA LYS A 72 -20.90 -1.61 2.15
C LYS A 72 -19.40 -1.39 2.13
N GLY A 73 -18.70 -2.21 2.92
CA GLY A 73 -17.24 -2.20 2.99
C GLY A 73 -16.65 -2.67 1.66
N SER A 74 -15.65 -1.96 1.18
CA SER A 74 -14.88 -2.33 -0.02
C SER A 74 -13.46 -2.75 0.31
N VAL A 75 -12.92 -2.32 1.45
CA VAL A 75 -11.68 -2.81 2.03
C VAL A 75 -11.86 -2.91 3.54
N ALA A 76 -11.48 -4.03 4.13
CA ALA A 76 -11.59 -4.24 5.56
C ALA A 76 -10.47 -5.12 6.12
N ILE A 77 -10.29 -5.06 7.44
CA ILE A 77 -9.35 -5.84 8.21
C ILE A 77 -10.08 -6.51 9.39
N VAL A 78 -9.67 -7.72 9.74
CA VAL A 78 -10.14 -8.45 10.93
C VAL A 78 -8.99 -9.23 11.54
N THR A 79 -8.88 -9.19 12.86
CA THR A 79 -7.96 -10.05 13.61
C THR A 79 -8.73 -11.27 14.11
N LEU A 80 -8.31 -12.44 13.65
CA LEU A 80 -8.92 -13.71 13.98
C LEU A 80 -8.43 -14.21 15.36
N PRO A 81 -9.23 -15.02 16.09
CA PRO A 81 -8.88 -15.52 17.43
C PRO A 81 -7.53 -16.24 17.52
N GLU A 82 -7.12 -16.90 16.45
CA GLU A 82 -5.84 -17.61 16.30
C GLU A 82 -4.62 -16.68 16.13
N GLY A 83 -4.83 -15.36 16.14
CA GLY A 83 -3.77 -14.34 16.06
C GLY A 83 -3.39 -13.94 14.63
N TRP A 84 -4.10 -14.43 13.62
CA TRP A 84 -3.92 -14.02 12.22
C TRP A 84 -4.75 -12.79 11.91
N THR A 85 -4.20 -11.87 11.13
CA THR A 85 -4.95 -10.71 10.62
C THR A 85 -5.25 -10.92 9.15
N SER A 86 -6.53 -10.92 8.81
CA SER A 86 -7.03 -10.99 7.44
C SER A 86 -7.30 -9.60 6.91
N LEU A 87 -6.86 -9.34 5.69
CA LEU A 87 -7.18 -8.16 4.90
C LEU A 87 -7.93 -8.62 3.66
N TYR A 88 -9.09 -8.01 3.38
CA TYR A 88 -9.83 -8.27 2.14
C TYR A 88 -10.12 -6.96 1.40
N MET A 89 -9.86 -6.98 0.09
CA MET A 89 -10.09 -5.87 -0.84
C MET A 89 -11.11 -6.36 -1.87
N ALA A 90 -12.33 -5.89 -1.74
CA ALA A 90 -13.43 -6.20 -2.65
C ALA A 90 -13.46 -5.24 -3.85
N ASP A 91 -12.94 -4.01 -3.70
CA ASP A 91 -12.72 -3.12 -4.84
C ASP A 91 -11.65 -3.73 -5.77
N PRO A 92 -11.91 -3.84 -7.09
CA PRO A 92 -10.99 -4.48 -8.02
C PRO A 92 -9.69 -3.68 -8.24
N GLU A 93 -9.64 -2.43 -7.79
CA GLU A 93 -8.46 -1.58 -7.97
C GLU A 93 -7.74 -1.29 -6.66
N ILE A 94 -6.41 -1.42 -6.71
CA ILE A 94 -5.51 -1.12 -5.62
C ILE A 94 -4.60 0.01 -6.07
N THR A 95 -4.60 1.11 -5.33
CA THR A 95 -3.66 2.20 -5.55
C THR A 95 -2.39 2.00 -4.70
N PRO A 96 -1.24 2.51 -5.14
CA PRO A 96 -0.03 2.49 -4.31
C PRO A 96 -0.20 3.20 -2.95
N ALA A 97 -1.04 4.25 -2.88
CA ALA A 97 -1.38 4.96 -1.66
C ALA A 97 -2.08 4.04 -0.64
N LEU A 98 -3.06 3.28 -1.12
CA LEU A 98 -3.81 2.33 -0.31
C LEU A 98 -2.91 1.19 0.18
N LEU A 99 -2.09 0.63 -0.70
CA LEU A 99 -1.14 -0.42 -0.34
C LEU A 99 -0.14 0.07 0.72
N SER A 100 0.42 1.27 0.55
CA SER A 100 1.35 1.85 1.53
C SER A 100 0.67 2.09 2.88
N THR A 101 -0.59 2.52 2.87
CA THR A 101 -1.39 2.68 4.08
C THR A 101 -1.62 1.35 4.80
N ILE A 102 -1.95 0.29 4.05
CA ILE A 102 -2.17 -1.06 4.60
C ILE A 102 -0.87 -1.60 5.21
N VAL A 103 0.26 -1.49 4.52
CA VAL A 103 1.58 -1.91 5.02
C VAL A 103 1.93 -1.16 6.31
N GLN A 104 1.64 0.14 6.36
CA GLN A 104 1.82 0.96 7.57
C GLN A 104 0.91 0.50 8.73
N LEU A 105 -0.38 0.22 8.47
CA LEU A 105 -1.32 -0.27 9.47
C LEU A 105 -0.93 -1.64 10.03
N LEU A 106 -0.30 -2.48 9.20
CA LEU A 106 0.24 -3.78 9.57
C LEU A 106 1.65 -3.70 10.19
N GLU A 107 2.13 -2.49 10.49
CA GLU A 107 3.45 -2.21 11.06
C GLU A 107 4.61 -2.84 10.27
N GLN A 108 4.43 -3.02 8.96
CA GLN A 108 5.45 -3.56 8.08
C GLN A 108 6.44 -2.44 7.68
N PRO A 109 7.74 -2.74 7.50
CA PRO A 109 8.73 -1.73 7.15
C PRO A 109 8.42 -1.01 5.83
N ILE A 110 8.41 0.32 5.85
CA ILE A 110 8.35 1.18 4.67
C ILE A 110 9.63 1.99 4.61
N TYR A 111 10.37 1.87 3.51
CA TYR A 111 11.70 2.45 3.37
C TYR A 111 11.75 3.86 2.77
N PRO A 112 11.00 4.20 1.69
CA PRO A 112 10.94 5.60 1.28
C PRO A 112 10.23 6.41 2.37
N ASN A 113 10.79 7.58 2.69
CA ASN A 113 10.28 8.44 3.77
C ASN A 113 8.76 8.69 3.61
N PRO A 114 7.93 8.25 4.59
CA PRO A 114 6.49 8.46 4.55
C PRO A 114 6.09 9.94 4.47
N GLU A 115 6.91 10.84 5.01
CA GLU A 115 6.66 12.29 4.94
C GLU A 115 6.69 12.83 3.50
N GLU A 116 7.41 12.15 2.59
CA GLU A 116 7.39 12.53 1.19
C GLU A 116 6.08 12.11 0.52
N GLY A 117 5.39 11.06 0.99
CA GLY A 117 3.96 10.74 0.80
C GLY A 117 3.42 10.67 -0.64
N ILE A 118 4.24 10.92 -1.65
CA ILE A 118 3.85 11.15 -3.05
C ILE A 118 4.65 10.29 -4.03
N PHE A 119 5.66 9.58 -3.54
CA PHE A 119 6.57 8.77 -4.33
C PHE A 119 6.32 7.29 -4.06
N TYR A 120 5.82 6.60 -5.08
CA TYR A 120 5.54 5.17 -5.06
C TYR A 120 6.59 4.46 -5.89
N ASP A 121 7.84 4.59 -5.45
CA ASP A 121 8.99 4.06 -6.17
C ASP A 121 9.14 2.55 -5.92
N ALA A 122 9.69 1.84 -6.90
CA ALA A 122 10.06 0.45 -6.68
C ALA A 122 11.34 0.43 -5.85
N PHE A 123 11.28 -0.30 -4.74
CA PHE A 123 12.34 -0.31 -3.75
C PHE A 123 12.67 -1.74 -3.31
N PHE A 124 13.95 -2.02 -3.19
CA PHE A 124 14.49 -3.24 -2.63
C PHE A 124 15.56 -2.86 -1.60
N ALA A 125 15.43 -3.30 -0.36
CA ALA A 125 16.50 -3.20 0.62
C ALA A 125 16.79 -4.58 1.19
N ARG A 126 18.03 -5.01 1.00
CA ARG A 126 18.62 -6.15 1.69
C ARG A 126 20.11 -5.94 1.75
N GLU A 127 20.65 -5.79 2.96
CA GLU A 127 22.08 -5.59 3.14
C GLU A 127 22.91 -6.64 2.38
N PRO A 128 24.00 -6.21 1.71
CA PRO A 128 24.54 -4.84 1.69
C PRO A 128 23.97 -3.94 0.60
N LEU A 129 22.88 -4.32 -0.08
CA LEU A 129 22.38 -3.63 -1.27
C LEU A 129 21.02 -2.97 -1.05
N ILE A 130 20.87 -1.78 -1.64
CA ILE A 130 19.60 -1.09 -1.78
C ILE A 130 19.42 -0.74 -3.26
N ALA A 131 18.28 -1.08 -3.84
CA ALA A 131 17.90 -0.63 -5.18
C ALA A 131 16.66 0.24 -5.08
N LEU A 132 16.69 1.37 -5.79
CA LEU A 132 15.59 2.31 -5.86
C LEU A 132 15.37 2.70 -7.32
N HIS A 133 14.14 2.58 -7.80
CA HIS A 133 13.73 2.98 -9.14
C HIS A 133 12.62 4.01 -9.07
N ALA A 134 12.92 5.22 -9.56
CA ALA A 134 12.05 6.37 -9.42
C ALA A 134 10.86 6.33 -10.39
N SER A 135 9.65 6.36 -9.83
CA SER A 135 8.40 6.48 -10.59
C SER A 135 8.21 7.86 -11.22
N ARG A 136 8.83 8.90 -10.63
CA ARG A 136 8.70 10.31 -11.01
C ARG A 136 9.89 11.13 -10.46
N PRO A 137 10.15 12.33 -11.01
CA PRO A 137 11.31 13.10 -10.59
C PRO A 137 11.08 13.71 -9.21
N GLY A 138 12.14 13.87 -8.44
CA GLY A 138 12.08 14.49 -7.12
C GLY A 138 13.29 14.18 -6.26
N LYS A 139 13.26 14.69 -5.03
CA LYS A 139 14.23 14.34 -4.00
C LYS A 139 13.72 13.12 -3.23
N ARG A 140 14.62 12.23 -2.82
CA ARG A 140 14.37 11.10 -1.94
C ARG A 140 15.31 11.16 -0.76
N SER A 141 14.74 11.11 0.43
CA SER A 141 15.45 10.83 1.67
C SER A 141 15.37 9.33 1.98
N LEU A 142 16.52 8.72 2.22
CA LEU A 142 16.62 7.34 2.69
C LEU A 142 17.33 7.35 4.04
N PHE A 143 16.62 6.90 5.08
CA PHE A 143 17.14 6.71 6.42
C PHE A 143 17.65 5.28 6.58
N LEU A 144 18.93 5.13 6.92
CA LEU A 144 19.61 3.83 7.01
C LEU A 144 19.57 3.23 8.42
N GLY A 145 19.16 4.00 9.44
CA GLY A 145 19.13 3.58 10.83
C GLY A 145 20.50 3.44 11.51
N ARG A 146 21.59 3.66 10.77
CA ARG A 146 22.98 3.69 11.22
C ARG A 146 23.85 4.47 10.24
N PHE A 147 25.03 4.90 10.67
CA PHE A 147 26.02 5.50 9.78
C PHE A 147 26.63 4.45 8.86
N CYS A 148 26.58 4.68 7.55
CA CYS A 148 27.19 3.83 6.52
C CYS A 148 27.98 4.68 5.53
N ASP A 149 28.96 4.06 4.89
CA ASP A 149 29.47 4.50 3.60
C ASP A 149 28.56 3.95 2.49
N VAL A 150 28.10 4.83 1.60
CA VAL A 150 27.16 4.47 0.53
C VAL A 150 27.78 4.83 -0.81
N GLU A 151 27.81 3.87 -1.72
CA GLU A 151 28.30 4.08 -3.10
C GLU A 151 27.23 3.66 -4.09
N ASP A 152 27.01 4.46 -5.13
CA ASP A 152 26.18 4.06 -6.26
C ASP A 152 27.00 3.19 -7.23
N GLN A 153 26.53 1.97 -7.41
CA GLN A 153 27.12 0.96 -8.29
C GLN A 153 26.84 1.23 -9.78
N LEU A 154 25.90 2.13 -10.10
CA LEU A 154 25.61 2.53 -11.48
C LEU A 154 26.33 3.81 -11.90
N ASP A 155 26.64 4.70 -10.95
CA ASP A 155 27.46 5.90 -11.18
C ASP A 155 28.52 6.04 -10.07
N PRO A 156 29.77 5.63 -10.32
CA PRO A 156 30.83 5.62 -9.31
C PRO A 156 31.25 7.03 -8.85
N ASN A 157 30.75 8.10 -9.47
CA ASN A 157 30.98 9.47 -9.01
C ASN A 157 30.05 9.88 -7.87
N ILE A 158 29.04 9.06 -7.56
CA ILE A 158 28.03 9.34 -6.55
C ILE A 158 28.30 8.46 -5.32
N GLY A 159 28.55 9.11 -4.19
CA GLY A 159 28.71 8.44 -2.91
C GLY A 159 28.41 9.35 -1.72
N TRP A 160 28.08 8.73 -0.59
CA TRP A 160 27.78 9.38 0.68
C TRP A 160 28.50 8.64 1.79
N PHE A 161 29.56 9.24 2.31
CA PHE A 161 30.40 8.62 3.34
C PHE A 161 29.97 9.04 4.75
N GLY A 162 29.93 8.08 5.66
CA GLY A 162 29.55 8.23 7.06
C GLY A 162 28.20 8.93 7.22
N LYS A 163 27.19 8.51 6.45
CA LYS A 163 25.84 9.10 6.49
C LYS A 163 24.83 8.11 7.06
N GLU A 164 23.97 8.61 7.93
CA GLU A 164 22.79 7.89 8.42
C GLU A 164 21.55 8.16 7.57
N THR A 165 21.48 9.36 6.98
CA THR A 165 20.46 9.75 6.01
C THR A 165 21.14 10.23 4.75
N ILE A 166 20.72 9.70 3.60
CA ILE A 166 21.14 10.18 2.28
C ILE A 166 19.99 10.90 1.58
N LEU A 167 20.32 11.98 0.89
CA LEU A 167 19.40 12.74 0.06
C LEU A 167 19.87 12.63 -1.39
N MET A 168 19.03 12.09 -2.26
CA MET A 168 19.31 11.95 -3.68
C MET A 168 18.25 12.66 -4.50
N SER A 169 18.65 13.22 -5.64
CA SER A 169 17.72 13.73 -6.64
C SER A 169 17.63 12.71 -7.76
N LEU A 170 16.42 12.32 -8.11
CA LEU A 170 16.14 11.32 -9.14
C LEU A 170 15.28 11.95 -10.24
N GLY A 171 15.56 11.59 -11.48
CA GLY A 171 14.70 11.79 -12.64
C GLY A 171 13.64 10.68 -12.76
N THR A 172 12.68 10.87 -13.66
CA THR A 172 11.70 9.83 -13.99
C THR A 172 12.38 8.58 -14.55
N GLY A 173 12.10 7.41 -14.00
CA GLY A 173 12.67 6.13 -14.44
C GLY A 173 14.13 5.93 -14.07
N GLU A 174 14.72 6.85 -13.31
CA GLU A 174 16.10 6.73 -12.87
C GLU A 174 16.24 5.62 -11.82
N THR A 175 17.29 4.82 -11.95
CA THR A 175 17.61 3.75 -11.01
C THR A 175 18.89 4.08 -10.26
N ARG A 176 18.91 3.79 -8.96
CA ARG A 176 20.10 3.79 -8.12
C ARG A 176 20.30 2.40 -7.55
N LEU A 177 21.53 1.90 -7.62
CA LEU A 177 21.92 0.65 -6.97
C LEU A 177 22.99 0.98 -5.95
N LEU A 178 22.62 1.03 -4.69
CA LEU A 178 23.46 1.48 -3.61
C LEU A 178 24.07 0.28 -2.89
N SER A 179 25.38 0.29 -2.69
CA SER A 179 26.05 -0.60 -1.74
C SER A 179 26.29 0.12 -0.43
N LEU A 180 26.07 -0.59 0.68
CA LEU A 180 26.33 -0.12 2.03
C LEU A 180 27.62 -0.78 2.56
N GLY A 181 28.57 0.05 2.98
CA GLY A 181 29.78 -0.33 3.72
C GLY A 181 29.78 0.25 5.13
N GLU A 182 30.69 -0.25 5.96
CA GLU A 182 31.04 0.32 7.27
C GLU A 182 32.12 1.41 7.16
#